data_AF-A0A7S0AEA5-F1
#
_entry.id   AF-A0A7S0AEA5-F1
#
_cell.length_a   1.000
_cell.length_b   1.000
_cell.length_c   1.000
_cell.angle_alpha   90.00
_cell.angle_beta   90.00
_cell.angle_gamma   90.00
#
_symmetry.space_group_name_H-M   'P 1'
#
loop_
_entity.id
_entity.type
_entity.pdbx_description
1 polymer ?
#
loop_
_entity_poly.entity_id
_entity_poly.type
_entity_poly.pdbx_seq_one_letter_code
_entity_poly.pdbx_strand_id
1 'polypeptide(L)'
;KKRADMLKLQGEFKVKIRELEDGLLHALSNVQGSILEDVKVIATLERIKKEASEIQEQVAKTDETMREIEQTSMLYERDGGIIAASLYFLLESMGTIHTLYRYSLPFFFE
;
A
#
# COMPACT_ATOMS: atom_id res chain seq x y z
N LYS A 1 -11.21 -5.98 4.98
CA LYS A 1 -11.17 -6.61 3.62
C LYS A 1 -10.84 -5.58 2.54
N LYS A 2 -11.70 -4.57 2.29
CA LYS A 2 -11.46 -3.50 1.30
C LYS A 2 -10.09 -2.81 1.39
N ARG A 3 -9.58 -2.52 2.59
CA ARG A 3 -8.23 -1.95 2.81
C ARG A 3 -7.09 -2.90 2.38
N ALA A 4 -7.20 -4.19 2.69
CA ALA A 4 -6.18 -5.17 2.34
C ALA A 4 -6.11 -5.38 0.82
N ASP A 5 -7.27 -5.40 0.16
CA ASP A 5 -7.37 -5.49 -1.29
C ASP A 5 -6.78 -4.24 -1.97
N MET A 6 -7.04 -3.04 -1.42
CA MET A 6 -6.43 -1.79 -1.91
C MET A 6 -4.91 -1.75 -1.73
N LEU A 7 -4.38 -2.20 -0.59
CA LEU A 7 -2.92 -2.27 -0.35
C LEU A 7 -2.24 -3.23 -1.34
N LYS A 8 -2.88 -4.37 -1.62
CA LYS A 8 -2.39 -5.32 -2.61
C LYS A 8 -2.35 -4.69 -4.00
N LEU A 9 -3.45 -4.04 -4.41
CA LEU A 9 -3.56 -3.38 -5.70
C LEU A 9 -2.53 -2.24 -5.86
N GLN A 10 -2.29 -1.46 -4.80
CA GLN A 10 -1.26 -0.42 -4.78
C GLN A 10 0.15 -1.00 -4.98
N GLY A 11 0.44 -2.15 -4.36
CA GLY A 11 1.69 -2.87 -4.57
C GLY A 11 1.85 -3.34 -6.02
N GLU A 12 0.81 -3.92 -6.59
CA GLU A 12 0.78 -4.37 -7.99
C GLU A 12 0.99 -3.20 -8.96
N PHE A 13 0.34 -2.05 -8.73
CA PHE A 13 0.55 -0.86 -9.57
C PHE A 13 1.97 -0.30 -9.50
N LYS A 14 2.60 -0.29 -8.32
CA LYS A 14 4.01 0.15 -8.19
C LYS A 14 4.96 -0.74 -8.99
N VAL A 15 4.73 -2.05 -8.98
CA VAL A 15 5.50 -2.99 -9.80
C VAL A 15 5.27 -2.71 -11.28
N LYS A 16 4.01 -2.57 -11.70
CA LYS A 16 3.63 -2.29 -13.09
C LYS A 16 4.27 -1.01 -13.63
N ILE A 17 4.28 0.08 -12.86
CA ILE A 17 4.92 1.35 -13.25
C ILE A 17 6.42 1.12 -13.48
N ARG A 18 7.08 0.41 -12.56
CA ARG A 18 8.52 0.12 -12.68
C ARG A 18 8.85 -0.72 -13.90
N GLU A 19 8.04 -1.72 -14.21
CA GLU A 19 8.17 -2.51 -15.44
C GLU A 19 8.01 -1.65 -16.71
N LEU A 20 7.09 -0.69 -16.70
CA LEU A 20 6.89 0.24 -17.81
C LEU A 20 8.07 1.22 -17.95
N GLU A 21 8.63 1.72 -16.85
CA GLU A 21 9.82 2.58 -16.82
C GLU A 21 11.05 1.84 -17.34
N ASP A 22 11.27 0.60 -16.88
CA ASP A 22 12.37 -0.26 -17.35
C ASP A 22 12.20 -0.57 -18.85
N GLY A 23 10.98 -0.83 -19.30
CA GLY A 23 10.65 -1.02 -20.72
C GLY A 23 10.90 0.23 -21.56
N LEU A 24 10.59 1.41 -21.03
CA LEU A 24 10.88 2.71 -21.67
C LEU A 24 12.40 2.94 -21.78
N LEU A 25 13.16 2.69 -20.71
CA LEU A 25 14.61 2.81 -20.68
C LEU A 25 15.28 1.84 -21.64
N HIS A 26 14.80 0.60 -21.70
CA HIS A 26 15.31 -0.41 -22.63
C HIS A 26 15.01 -0.03 -24.09
N ALA A 27 13.80 0.45 -24.37
CA ALA A 27 13.44 0.95 -25.70
C ALA A 27 14.31 2.16 -26.09
N LEU A 28 14.62 3.06 -25.15
CA LEU A 28 15.48 4.21 -25.39
C LEU A 28 16.96 3.81 -25.60
N SER A 29 17.45 2.85 -24.82
CA SER A 29 18.84 2.38 -24.88
C SER A 29 19.16 1.55 -26.13
N ASN A 30 18.17 0.80 -26.63
CA ASN A 30 18.35 -0.01 -27.84
C ASN A 30 18.32 0.79 -29.14
N VAL A 31 17.94 2.07 -29.08
CA VAL A 31 17.97 2.96 -30.24
C VAL A 31 19.39 3.51 -30.40
N GLN A 32 20.29 2.68 -30.92
CA GLN A 32 21.58 3.10 -31.47
C GLN A 32 21.40 3.49 -32.95
N GLY A 33 20.68 4.58 -33.20
CA GLY A 33 20.33 5.07 -34.55
C GLY A 33 19.28 6.18 -34.47
N SER A 34 19.02 6.90 -35.55
CA SER A 34 18.09 8.05 -35.54
C SER A 34 16.72 7.64 -34.98
N ILE A 35 16.35 8.15 -33.80
CA ILE A 35 15.02 7.98 -33.15
C ILE A 35 13.88 8.34 -34.11
N LEU A 36 14.15 9.17 -35.12
CA LEU A 36 13.20 9.64 -36.12
C LEU A 36 13.00 8.68 -37.31
N GLU A 37 13.88 7.69 -37.51
CA GLU A 37 13.77 6.75 -38.65
C GLU A 37 12.78 5.61 -38.38
N ASP A 38 12.53 5.30 -37.11
CA ASP A 38 11.72 4.15 -36.72
C ASP A 38 10.39 4.59 -36.11
N VAL A 39 9.42 4.89 -36.98
CA VAL A 39 8.03 5.27 -36.63
C VAL A 39 7.39 4.28 -35.64
N LYS A 40 7.82 3.01 -35.65
CA LYS A 40 7.39 1.97 -34.72
C LYS A 40 7.85 2.22 -33.28
N VAL A 41 9.05 2.76 -33.09
CA VAL A 41 9.60 3.06 -31.76
C VAL A 41 8.85 4.24 -31.15
N ILE A 42 8.60 5.31 -31.92
CA ILE A 42 7.83 6.47 -31.46
C ILE A 42 6.40 6.06 -31.03
N ALA A 43 5.71 5.27 -31.84
CA ALA A 43 4.38 4.77 -31.51
C ALA A 43 4.37 3.90 -30.24
N THR A 44 5.44 3.12 -30.02
CA THR A 44 5.59 2.27 -28.83
C THR A 44 5.87 3.11 -27.58
N LEU A 45 6.70 4.15 -27.69
CA LEU A 45 6.99 5.10 -26.61
C LEU A 45 5.74 5.91 -26.22
N GLU A 46 4.96 6.40 -27.19
CA GLU A 46 3.68 7.07 -26.92
C GLU A 46 2.70 6.15 -26.20
N ARG A 47 2.61 4.88 -26.62
CA ARG A 47 1.74 3.89 -25.97
C ARG A 47 2.15 3.65 -24.51
N ILE A 48 3.44 3.41 -24.24
CA ILE A 48 3.96 3.19 -22.88
C ILE A 48 3.73 4.43 -22.01
N LYS A 49 3.99 5.63 -22.53
CA LYS A 49 3.77 6.89 -21.81
C LYS A 49 2.29 7.08 -21.45
N LYS A 50 1.39 6.79 -22.38
CA LYS A 50 -0.06 6.89 -22.15
C LYS A 50 -0.52 5.90 -21.09
N GLU A 51 -0.10 4.64 -21.20
CA GLU A 51 -0.43 3.58 -20.23
C GLU A 51 0.10 3.90 -18.83
N ALA A 52 1.33 4.41 -18.72
CA ALA A 52 1.91 4.86 -17.45
C ALA A 52 1.11 6.03 -16.83
N SER A 53 0.71 7.02 -17.65
CA SER A 53 -0.07 8.17 -17.19
C SER A 53 -1.46 7.76 -16.67
N GLU A 54 -2.13 6.82 -17.35
CA GLU A 54 -3.43 6.30 -16.93
C GLU A 54 -3.34 5.54 -15.60
N ILE A 55 -2.31 4.70 -15.43
CA ILE A 55 -2.06 3.99 -14.17
C ILE A 55 -1.75 4.98 -13.05
N GLN A 56 -0.95 6.00 -13.31
CA GLN A 56 -0.57 7.00 -12.31
C GLN A 56 -1.78 7.82 -11.81
N GLU A 57 -2.70 8.16 -12.71
CA GLU A 57 -3.96 8.81 -12.32
C GLU A 57 -4.82 7.89 -11.43
N GLN A 58 -4.88 6.60 -11.76
CA GLN A 58 -5.63 5.62 -10.98
C GLN A 58 -5.03 5.39 -9.59
N VAL A 59 -3.70 5.39 -9.47
CA VAL A 59 -2.98 5.33 -8.19
C VAL A 59 -3.28 6.56 -7.35
N ALA A 60 -3.26 7.76 -7.94
CA ALA A 60 -3.56 8.99 -7.22
C ALA A 60 -4.97 8.99 -6.60
N LYS A 61 -5.99 8.53 -7.35
CA LYS A 61 -7.36 8.37 -6.83
C LYS A 61 -7.44 7.34 -5.70
N THR A 62 -6.69 6.25 -5.82
CA THR A 62 -6.64 5.19 -4.80
C THR A 62 -5.96 5.69 -3.52
N ASP A 63 -4.89 6.47 -3.64
CA ASP A 63 -4.17 7.06 -2.52
C ASP A 63 -5.03 8.06 -1.73
N GLU A 64 -5.87 8.83 -2.41
CA GLU A 64 -6.84 9.73 -1.76
C GLU A 64 -7.85 8.94 -0.92
N THR A 65 -8.44 7.88 -1.50
CA THR A 65 -9.37 6.99 -0.78
C THR A 65 -8.68 6.28 0.39
N MET A 66 -7.41 5.89 0.24
CA MET A 66 -6.61 5.29 1.31
C MET A 66 -6.37 6.27 2.45
N ARG A 67 -6.13 7.56 2.17
CA ARG A 67 -5.98 8.59 3.21
C ARG A 67 -7.25 8.77 4.04
N GLU A 68 -8.42 8.77 3.40
CA GLU A 68 -9.70 8.84 4.11
C GLU A 68 -9.91 7.63 5.04
N ILE A 69 -9.58 6.43 4.55
CA ILE A 69 -9.62 5.20 5.35
C ILE A 69 -8.64 5.28 6.52
N GLU A 70 -7.42 5.75 6.28
CA GLU A 70 -6.39 5.91 7.30
C GLU A 70 -6.85 6.89 8.39
N GLN A 71 -7.40 8.04 8.01
CA GLN A 71 -7.96 9.03 8.95
C GLN A 71 -9.10 8.46 9.79
N THR A 72 -10.01 7.72 9.15
CA THR A 72 -11.11 7.06 9.85
C THR A 72 -10.58 5.99 10.81
N SER A 73 -9.58 5.22 10.39
CA SER A 73 -8.94 4.19 11.23
C SER A 73 -8.23 4.79 12.44
N MET A 74 -7.54 5.91 12.27
CA MET A 74 -6.87 6.63 13.36
C MET A 74 -7.84 7.09 14.44
N LEU A 75 -9.08 7.43 14.07
CA LEU A 75 -10.12 7.83 15.02
C LEU A 75 -10.46 6.69 16.00
N TYR A 76 -10.49 5.44 15.51
CA TYR A 76 -10.78 4.26 16.33
C TYR A 76 -9.54 3.75 17.09
N GLU A 77 -8.35 3.80 16.46
CA GLU A 77 -7.10 3.35 17.09
C GLU A 77 -6.68 4.25 18.26
N ARG A 78 -6.85 5.57 18.14
CA ARG A 78 -6.43 6.50 19.21
C ARG A 78 -7.18 6.29 20.50
N ASP A 79 -8.50 6.23 20.44
CA ASP A 79 -9.31 6.22 21.66
C ASP A 79 -9.53 4.79 22.18
N GLY A 80 -9.88 3.84 21.30
CA GLY A 80 -10.14 2.46 21.70
C GLY A 80 -8.87 1.63 21.90
N GLY A 81 -7.91 1.76 20.98
CA GLY A 81 -6.71 0.92 20.95
C GLY A 81 -5.78 1.16 22.13
N ILE A 82 -5.54 2.44 22.48
CA ILE A 82 -4.67 2.80 23.61
C ILE A 82 -5.29 2.37 24.94
N ILE A 83 -6.60 2.56 25.10
CA ILE A 83 -7.31 2.15 26.33
C ILE A 83 -7.31 0.62 26.46
N ALA A 84 -7.62 -0.10 25.39
CA ALA A 84 -7.59 -1.56 25.38
C ALA A 84 -6.18 -2.11 25.68
N ALA A 85 -5.14 -1.56 25.05
CA ALA A 85 -3.76 -1.95 25.33
C ALA A 85 -3.39 -1.72 26.79
N SER A 86 -3.74 -0.55 27.35
CA SER A 86 -3.49 -0.23 28.76
C SER A 86 -4.21 -1.19 29.70
N LEU A 87 -5.46 -1.55 29.39
CA LEU A 87 -6.26 -2.50 30.17
C LEU A 87 -5.65 -3.90 30.14
N TYR A 88 -5.19 -4.35 28.97
CA TYR A 88 -4.50 -5.63 28.83
C TYR A 88 -3.22 -5.68 29.68
N PHE A 89 -2.37 -4.65 29.61
CA PHE A 89 -1.15 -4.61 30.42
C PHE A 89 -1.43 -4.54 31.92
N LEU A 90 -2.52 -3.88 32.33
CA LEU A 90 -2.97 -3.91 33.73
C LEU A 90 -3.38 -5.34 34.15
N LEU A 91 -4.16 -6.02 33.32
CA LEU A 91 -4.57 -7.42 33.51
C LEU A 91 -3.36 -8.37 33.59
N GLU A 92 -2.37 -8.17 32.74
CA GLU A 92 -1.11 -8.92 32.77
C GLU A 92 -0.32 -8.65 34.06
N SER A 93 -0.26 -7.40 34.50
CA SER A 93 0.41 -7.02 35.75
C SER A 93 -0.25 -7.65 36.99
N MET A 94 -1.57 -7.88 36.99
CA MET A 94 -2.25 -8.56 38.11
C MET A 94 -1.78 -10.00 38.31
N GLY A 95 -1.35 -10.67 37.25
CA GLY A 95 -0.74 -12.00 37.32
C GLY A 95 0.56 -12.03 38.14
N THR A 96 1.23 -10.88 38.31
CA THR A 96 2.43 -10.76 39.17
C THR A 96 2.10 -10.72 40.66
N ILE A 97 0.88 -10.28 41.02
CA ILE A 97 0.40 -10.22 42.40
C ILE A 97 -0.02 -11.61 42.87
N HIS A 98 -0.77 -12.34 42.04
CA HIS A 98 -1.18 -13.70 42.34
C HIS A 98 -1.46 -14.49 41.06
N THR A 99 -1.05 -15.76 41.03
CA THR A 99 -1.17 -16.65 39.86
C THR A 99 -2.62 -16.91 39.43
N LEU A 100 -3.60 -16.72 40.33
CA LEU A 100 -5.04 -16.79 40.05
C LEU A 100 -5.51 -15.71 39.07
N TYR A 101 -4.87 -14.54 39.05
CA TYR A 101 -5.24 -13.41 38.19
C TYR A 101 -4.46 -13.39 36.86
N ARG A 102 -4.01 -14.56 36.39
CA ARG A 102 -3.33 -14.68 35.10
C ARG A 102 -4.33 -14.99 33.99
N TYR A 103 -4.58 -14.01 33.15
CA TYR A 103 -5.51 -14.13 32.01
C TYR A 103 -4.73 -14.31 30.71
N SER A 104 -5.33 -15.01 29.75
CA SER A 104 -4.74 -15.23 28.43
C SER A 104 -5.20 -14.16 27.45
N LEU A 105 -4.40 -13.89 26.42
CA LEU A 105 -4.78 -12.93 25.37
C LEU A 105 -6.12 -13.29 24.68
N PRO A 106 -6.45 -14.57 24.40
CA PRO A 106 -7.78 -14.94 23.92
C PRO A 106 -8.92 -14.49 24.83
N PHE A 107 -8.77 -14.61 26.16
CA PHE A 107 -9.78 -14.17 27.13
C PHE A 107 -10.02 -12.64 27.09
N PHE A 108 -9.02 -11.85 26.69
CA PHE A 108 -9.17 -10.41 26.55
C PHE A 108 -9.94 -10.02 25.27
N PHE A 109 -9.92 -10.87 24.25
CA PHE A 109 -10.58 -10.64 22.96
C PHE A 109 -11.94 -11.33 22.80
N GLU A 110 -12.31 -12.23 23.73
CA GLU A 110 -13.66 -12.78 23.89
C GLU A 110 -14.60 -11.77 24.56
#